data_AF-A0A350MU82-F1
#
_entry.id   AF-A0A350MU82-F1
#
_cell.length_a   1.000
_cell.length_b   1.000
_cell.length_c   1.000
_cell.angle_alpha   90.00
_cell.angle_beta   90.00
_cell.angle_gamma   90.00
#
_symmetry.space_group_name_H-M   'P 1'
#
loop_
_entity.id
_entity.type
_entity.pdbx_description
1 polymer ?
#
loop_
_entity_poly.entity_id
_entity_poly.type
_entity_poly.pdbx_seq_one_letter_code
_entity_poly.pdbx_strand_id
1 'polypeptide(L)'
;MMGRATKVLTLSLPPETAREVEKLAKAQGRTKSDLFREMIRVYEEYLAEKEWQELFKFGEETARRFGIKSEEELFAILNEKG
;
A
#
# COMPACT_ATOMS: atom_id res chain seq x y z
N MET A 1 -9.90 -12.96 30.60
CA MET A 1 -8.85 -13.66 29.81
C MET A 1 -9.08 -13.28 28.35
N MET A 2 -8.32 -12.31 27.80
CA MET A 2 -8.41 -12.00 26.37
C MET A 2 -7.77 -13.15 25.59
N GLY A 3 -8.60 -13.97 24.95
CA GLY A 3 -8.13 -15.08 24.11
C GLY A 3 -7.27 -14.57 22.96
N ARG A 4 -6.27 -15.35 22.56
CA ARG A 4 -5.38 -15.06 21.43
C ARG A 4 -6.23 -14.96 20.15
N ALA A 5 -6.39 -13.76 19.58
CA ALA A 5 -7.21 -13.54 18.39
C ALA A 5 -6.44 -13.89 17.11
N THR A 6 -6.22 -15.17 16.84
CA THR A 6 -5.58 -15.65 15.60
C THR A 6 -6.52 -16.57 14.84
N LYS A 7 -6.68 -16.33 13.54
CA LYS A 7 -7.41 -17.21 12.61
C LYS A 7 -6.41 -17.98 11.75
N VAL A 8 -6.63 -19.29 11.58
CA VAL A 8 -5.82 -20.12 10.68
C VAL A 8 -6.24 -19.84 9.24
N LEU A 9 -5.24 -19.63 8.37
CA LEU A 9 -5.41 -19.50 6.92
C LEU A 9 -4.62 -20.61 6.23
N THR A 10 -5.26 -21.27 5.27
CA THR A 10 -4.64 -22.27 4.41
C THR A 10 -4.55 -21.70 3.00
N LEU A 11 -3.36 -21.72 2.42
CA LEU A 11 -3.11 -21.26 1.06
C LEU A 11 -2.28 -22.30 0.29
N SER A 12 -2.55 -22.41 -1.00
CA SER A 12 -1.75 -23.22 -1.92
C SER A 12 -0.80 -22.31 -2.68
N LEU A 13 0.47 -22.68 -2.76
CA LEU A 13 1.50 -21.97 -3.49
C LEU A 13 2.16 -22.92 -4.51
N PRO A 14 2.68 -22.40 -5.63
CA PRO A 14 3.60 -23.16 -6.46
C PRO A 14 4.74 -23.73 -5.60
N PRO A 15 5.21 -24.97 -5.87
CA PRO A 15 6.24 -25.62 -5.04
C PRO A 15 7.49 -24.75 -4.84
N GLU A 16 7.86 -23.99 -5.87
CA GLU A 16 9.09 -23.20 -5.83
C GLU A 16 8.94 -21.96 -4.96
N THR A 17 7.80 -21.29 -5.02
CA THR A 17 7.45 -20.20 -4.10
C THR A 17 7.38 -20.70 -2.65
N ALA A 18 6.80 -21.88 -2.41
CA ALA A 18 6.76 -22.45 -1.06
C ALA A 18 8.16 -22.70 -0.50
N ARG A 19 9.09 -23.22 -1.32
CA ARG A 19 10.50 -23.41 -0.95
C ARG A 19 11.20 -22.08 -0.65
N GLU A 20 10.94 -21.03 -1.42
CA GLU A 20 11.51 -19.70 -1.17
C GLU A 20 11.02 -19.10 0.15
N VAL A 21 9.71 -19.19 0.44
CA VAL A 21 9.14 -18.75 1.72
C VAL A 21 9.81 -19.47 2.89
N GLU A 22 10.03 -20.78 2.77
CA GLU A 22 10.74 -21.54 3.81
C GLU A 22 12.20 -21.13 3.97
N LYS A 23 12.92 -20.91 2.86
CA LYS A 23 14.30 -20.44 2.89
C LYS A 23 14.41 -19.07 3.55
N LEU A 24 13.53 -18.13 3.19
CA LEU A 24 13.50 -16.78 3.76
C LEU A 24 13.20 -16.80 5.25
N ALA A 25 12.18 -17.56 5.66
CA ALA A 25 11.82 -17.71 7.07
C ALA A 25 13.00 -18.27 7.89
N LYS A 26 13.68 -19.31 7.38
CA LYS A 26 14.87 -19.88 8.03
C LYS A 26 16.04 -18.89 8.09
N ALA A 27 16.35 -18.22 6.99
CA ALA A 27 17.46 -17.28 6.91
C ALA A 27 17.29 -16.09 7.87
N GLN A 28 16.06 -15.65 8.10
CA GLN A 28 15.75 -14.55 9.03
C GLN A 28 15.44 -15.01 10.46
N GLY A 29 15.43 -16.32 10.75
CA GLY A 29 15.06 -16.83 12.07
C GLY A 29 13.61 -16.54 12.46
N ARG A 30 12.71 -16.42 11.48
CA ARG A 30 11.31 -16.00 11.67
C ARG A 30 10.32 -17.09 11.29
N THR A 31 9.11 -17.02 11.83
CA THR A 31 8.05 -17.96 11.43
C THR A 31 7.46 -17.58 10.08
N LYS A 32 6.89 -18.56 9.36
CA LYS A 32 6.15 -18.31 8.11
C LYS A 32 5.01 -17.31 8.30
N SER A 33 4.34 -17.34 9.46
CA SER A 33 3.26 -16.41 9.78
C SER A 33 3.77 -14.98 10.05
N ASP A 34 4.98 -14.82 10.62
CA ASP A 34 5.61 -13.50 10.77
C ASP A 34 5.94 -12.90 9.41
N LEU A 35 6.56 -13.69 8.54
CA LEU A 35 6.89 -13.28 7.18
C LEU A 35 5.61 -12.91 6.40
N PHE A 36 4.56 -13.72 6.52
CA PHE A 36 3.28 -13.46 5.85
C PHE A 36 2.64 -12.14 6.29
N ARG A 37 2.64 -11.83 7.60
CA ARG A 37 2.12 -10.55 8.10
C ARG A 37 2.88 -9.36 7.54
N GLU A 38 4.20 -9.46 7.42
CA GLU A 38 5.01 -8.40 6.83
C GLU A 38 4.79 -8.27 5.33
N MET A 39 4.69 -9.38 4.60
CA MET A 39 4.38 -9.35 3.16
C MET A 39 3.04 -8.65 2.90
N ILE A 40 2.03 -8.86 3.75
CA ILE A 40 0.75 -8.13 3.64
C ILE A 40 0.95 -6.62 3.86
N ARG A 41 1.71 -6.22 4.89
CA ARG A 41 2.00 -4.80 5.13
C ARG A 41 2.71 -4.14 3.93
N VAL A 42 3.75 -4.79 3.41
CA VAL A 42 4.48 -4.29 2.24
C VAL A 42 3.56 -4.19 1.01
N TYR A 43 2.65 -5.14 0.84
CA TYR A 43 1.66 -5.09 -0.25
C TYR A 43 0.65 -3.95 -0.08
N GLU A 44 0.17 -3.69 1.14
CA GLU A 44 -0.70 -2.55 1.44
C GLU A 44 -0.01 -1.21 1.15
N GLU A 45 1.25 -1.05 1.57
CA GLU A 45 2.06 0.14 1.28
C GLU A 45 2.24 0.36 -0.24
N TYR A 46 2.52 -0.72 -0.98
CA TYR A 46 2.62 -0.67 -2.44
C TYR A 46 1.30 -0.21 -3.10
N LEU A 47 0.16 -0.72 -2.63
CA LEU A 47 -1.15 -0.32 -3.17
C LEU A 47 -1.46 1.15 -2.85
N ALA A 48 -1.17 1.61 -1.64
CA ALA A 48 -1.37 2.99 -1.23
C ALA A 48 -0.51 3.97 -2.05
N GLU A 49 0.76 3.62 -2.30
CA GLU A 49 1.65 4.42 -3.14
C GLU A 49 1.11 4.51 -4.58
N LYS A 50 0.63 3.39 -5.12
CA LYS A 50 0.04 3.36 -6.47
C LYS A 50 -1.20 4.26 -6.56
N GLU A 51 -2.09 4.18 -5.57
CA GLU A 51 -3.28 5.04 -5.49
C GLU A 51 -2.91 6.52 -5.38
N TRP A 52 -1.92 6.84 -4.56
CA TRP A 52 -1.42 8.21 -4.40
C TRP A 52 -0.84 8.77 -5.70
N GLN A 53 -0.07 7.97 -6.44
CA GLN A 53 0.48 8.37 -7.74
C GLN A 53 -0.61 8.65 -8.77
N GLU A 54 -1.67 7.83 -8.80
CA GLU A 54 -2.82 8.05 -9.68
C GLU A 54 -3.56 9.35 -9.33
N LEU A 55 -3.79 9.61 -8.05
CA LEU A 55 -4.42 10.84 -7.57
C LEU A 55 -3.56 12.07 -7.91
N PHE A 56 -2.26 11.99 -7.66
CA PHE A 56 -1.34 13.10 -7.92
C PHE A 56 -1.30 13.44 -9.42
N LYS A 57 -1.22 12.42 -10.29
CA LYS A 57 -1.28 12.61 -11.74
C LYS A 57 -2.58 13.29 -12.18
N PHE A 58 -3.72 12.86 -11.63
CA PHE A 58 -5.00 13.52 -11.90
C PHE A 58 -5.00 14.99 -11.44
N GLY A 59 -4.42 15.27 -10.28
CA GLY A 59 -4.23 16.63 -9.76
C GLY A 59 -3.38 17.50 -10.68
N GLU A 60 -2.24 16.99 -11.16
CA GLU A 60 -1.36 17.70 -12.11
C GLU A 60 -2.06 18.00 -13.44
N GLU A 61 -2.79 17.03 -13.99
CA GLU A 61 -3.57 17.21 -15.22
C GLU A 61 -4.65 18.28 -15.04
N THR A 62 -5.31 18.28 -13.88
CA THR A 62 -6.32 19.27 -13.52
C THR A 62 -5.70 20.66 -13.37
N ALA A 63 -4.61 20.80 -12.60
CA ALA A 63 -3.91 22.07 -12.42
C ALA A 63 -3.46 22.65 -13.77
N ARG A 64 -2.90 21.81 -14.65
CA ARG A 64 -2.52 22.22 -16.02
C ARG A 64 -3.73 22.68 -16.84
N ARG A 65 -4.85 21.96 -16.78
CA ARG A 65 -6.09 22.31 -17.51
C ARG A 65 -6.66 23.66 -17.06
N PHE A 66 -6.60 23.95 -15.76
CA PHE A 66 -7.12 25.18 -15.17
C PHE A 66 -6.07 26.29 -15.05
N GLY A 67 -4.83 26.04 -15.49
CA GLY A 67 -3.74 27.02 -15.44
C GLY A 67 -3.28 27.38 -14.02
N ILE A 68 -3.56 26.52 -13.04
CA ILE A 68 -3.21 26.72 -11.62
C ILE A 68 -1.71 26.48 -11.45
N LYS A 69 -0.99 27.49 -10.95
CA LYS A 69 0.47 27.47 -10.80
C LYS A 69 0.94 27.56 -9.36
N SER A 70 0.06 27.89 -8.42
CA SER A 70 0.39 27.95 -7.00
C SER A 70 -0.79 27.56 -6.12
N GLU A 71 -0.50 27.30 -4.85
CA GLU A 71 -1.53 27.02 -3.85
C GLU A 71 -2.43 28.23 -3.63
N GLU A 72 -1.90 29.45 -3.70
CA GLU A 72 -2.68 30.68 -3.57
C GLU A 72 -3.71 30.83 -4.69
N GLU A 73 -3.35 30.51 -5.94
CA GLU A 73 -4.29 30.50 -7.07
C GLU A 73 -5.37 29.41 -6.89
N LEU A 74 -4.99 28.23 -6.38
CA LEU A 74 -5.93 27.17 -6.05
C LEU A 74 -6.93 27.63 -4.97
N PHE A 75 -6.45 28.22 -3.89
CA PHE A 75 -7.29 28.71 -2.79
C PHE A 75 -8.20 29.86 -3.24
N ALA A 76 -7.74 30.75 -4.11
CA ALA A 76 -8.60 31.78 -4.70
C ALA A 76 -9.78 31.15 -5.47
N ILE A 77 -9.52 30.15 -6.32
CA ILE A 77 -10.57 29.44 -7.07
C ILE A 77 -11.54 28.70 -6.14
N LEU A 78 -11.05 28.06 -5.08
CA LEU A 78 -11.88 27.33 -4.12
C LEU A 78 -12.76 28.27 -3.29
N ASN A 79 -12.22 29.39 -2.84
CA ASN A 79 -12.95 30.37 -2.02
C ASN A 79 -13.92 31.23 -2.84
N GLU A 80 -13.71 31.40 -4.14
CA GLU A 80 -14.68 32.07 -5.04
C GLU A 80 -15.90 31.21 -5.37
N LYS A 81 -15.83 29.89 -5.16
CA LYS A 81 -16.91 28.92 -5.45
C LYS A 81 -17.66 28.42 -4.21
N GLY A 82 -17.32 28.92 -3.03
CA GLY A 82 -18.06 28.68 -1.76
C GLY A 82 -18.98 29.84 -1.43
#